data_AF-A0A1F8R2U2-F1
#
_entry.id   AF-A0A1F8R2U2-F1
#
_cell.length_a   1.000
_cell.length_b   1.000
_cell.length_c   1.000
_cell.angle_alpha   90.00
_cell.angle_beta   90.00
_cell.angle_gamma   90.00
#
_symmetry.space_group_name_H-M   'P 1'
#
loop_
_entity.id
_entity.type
_entity.pdbx_description
1 polymer ?
#
loop_
_entity_poly.entity_id
_entity_poly.type
_entity_poly.pdbx_seq_one_letter_code
_entity_poly.pdbx_strand_id
1 'polypeptide(L)'
;MLTQPIGFVLALIGLMGKLELPPFDAPEAETEVVAGALTEYSGRGLALFHLAKVVALVVGLTLVAAFYLGGVQGILVFVLKTILLLGVVAGLQALLARLRIDQTVGLWWRYGVILALLQWLVIIGWEVVTA
;
A
#
# COMPACT_ATOMS: atom_id res chain seq x y z
N MET A 1 6.71 -11.75 -20.80
CA MET A 1 6.42 -11.61 -19.36
C MET A 1 5.00 -11.10 -19.22
N LEU A 2 4.16 -11.79 -18.45
CA LEU A 2 2.76 -11.41 -18.27
C LEU A 2 2.70 -10.09 -17.47
N THR A 3 2.06 -9.07 -18.00
CA THR A 3 1.76 -7.85 -17.23
C THR A 3 0.77 -8.23 -16.13
N GLN A 4 1.07 -7.89 -14.87
CA GLN A 4 0.22 -8.22 -13.70
C GLN A 4 -0.51 -6.97 -13.18
N PRO A 5 -1.55 -6.47 -13.87
CA PRO A 5 -2.24 -5.25 -13.47
C PRO A 5 -2.98 -5.41 -12.13
N ILE A 6 -3.55 -6.60 -11.88
CA ILE A 6 -4.27 -6.90 -10.63
C ILE A 6 -3.28 -6.92 -9.46
N GLY A 7 -2.12 -7.58 -9.62
CA GLY A 7 -1.06 -7.62 -8.61
C GLY A 7 -0.53 -6.23 -8.26
N PHE A 8 -0.38 -5.35 -9.27
CA PHE A 8 0.03 -3.96 -9.06
C PHE A 8 -0.96 -3.18 -8.20
N VAL A 9 -2.25 -3.25 -8.52
CA VAL A 9 -3.30 -2.57 -7.75
C VAL A 9 -3.38 -3.10 -6.33
N LEU A 10 -3.30 -4.42 -6.15
CA LEU A 10 -3.28 -5.05 -4.83
C LEU A 10 -2.05 -4.65 -4.01
N ALA A 11 -0.87 -4.54 -4.65
CA ALA A 11 0.35 -4.10 -3.97
C ALA A 11 0.26 -2.64 -3.52
N LEU A 12 -0.32 -1.75 -4.34
CA LEU A 12 -0.48 -0.34 -4.01
C LEU A 12 -1.50 -0.13 -2.88
N ILE A 13 -2.70 -0.71 -3.02
CA ILE A 13 -3.76 -0.63 -2.00
C ILE A 13 -3.33 -1.37 -0.72
N GLY A 14 -2.60 -2.48 -0.86
CA GLY A 14 -2.06 -3.25 0.26
C GLY A 14 -0.99 -2.49 1.03
N LEU A 15 -0.15 -1.73 0.34
CA LEU A 15 0.80 -0.84 1.00
C LEU A 15 0.08 0.25 1.80
N MET A 16 -0.98 0.85 1.25
CA MET A 16 -1.80 1.82 1.98
C MET A 16 -2.43 1.20 3.23
N GLY A 17 -3.00 -0.01 3.11
CA GLY A 17 -3.58 -0.75 4.25
C GLY A 17 -2.54 -1.12 5.31
N LYS A 18 -1.35 -1.57 4.91
CA LYS A 18 -0.27 -1.93 5.83
C LYS A 18 0.26 -0.76 6.65
N LEU A 19 0.28 0.43 6.06
CA LEU A 19 0.75 1.65 6.71
C LEU A 19 -0.36 2.42 7.42
N GLU A 20 -1.58 1.88 7.42
CA GLU A 20 -2.77 2.50 8.02
C GLU A 20 -3.00 3.91 7.44
N LEU A 21 -2.73 4.08 6.15
CA LEU A 21 -2.98 5.36 5.47
C LEU A 21 -4.47 5.49 5.14
N PRO A 22 -5.07 6.68 5.20
CA PRO A 22 -6.43 6.90 4.75
C PRO A 22 -6.64 6.31 3.35
N PRO A 23 -7.72 5.55 3.11
CA PRO A 23 -8.92 5.36 3.94
C PRO A 23 -8.85 4.20 4.96
N PHE A 24 -7.70 3.56 5.15
CA PHE A 24 -7.49 2.38 6.01
C PHE A 24 -6.92 2.71 7.40
N ASP A 25 -7.01 3.97 7.83
CA ASP A 25 -6.46 4.54 9.07
C ASP A 25 -7.28 4.20 10.33
N ALA A 26 -7.98 3.08 10.33
CA ALA A 26 -8.94 2.74 11.38
C ALA A 26 -8.35 2.62 12.81
N PRO A 27 -7.10 2.18 13.03
CA PRO A 27 -6.48 2.12 14.37
C PRO A 27 -6.17 3.49 14.99
N GLU A 28 -5.94 4.52 14.17
CA GLU A 28 -5.54 5.87 14.61
C GLU A 28 -6.76 6.81 14.74
N ALA A 29 -7.98 6.27 14.75
CA ALA A 29 -9.22 7.04 14.82
C ALA A 29 -9.24 8.04 15.98
N GLU A 30 -8.91 9.31 15.75
CA GLU A 30 -8.96 10.34 16.80
C GLU A 30 -10.36 10.44 17.43
N THR A 31 -11.39 10.28 16.60
CA THR A 31 -12.80 10.37 17.00
C THR A 31 -13.34 9.13 17.72
N GLU A 32 -12.69 7.96 17.59
CA GLU A 32 -13.20 6.70 18.16
C GLU A 32 -12.24 6.09 19.21
N VAL A 33 -10.93 6.26 19.04
CA VAL A 33 -9.87 5.62 19.83
C VAL A 33 -8.82 6.65 20.31
N VAL A 34 -9.04 7.96 20.11
CA VAL A 34 -8.18 9.05 20.63
C VAL A 34 -6.71 8.79 20.28
N ALA A 35 -6.36 8.38 19.05
CA ALA A 35 -4.98 8.05 18.61
C ALA A 35 -4.31 6.79 19.24
N GLY A 36 -5.01 6.01 20.05
CA GLY A 36 -4.56 4.69 20.52
C GLY A 36 -3.21 4.72 21.25
N ALA A 37 -2.29 3.82 20.89
CA ALA A 37 -0.98 3.71 21.54
C ALA A 37 -0.08 4.95 21.36
N LEU A 38 -0.35 5.80 20.36
CA LEU A 38 0.42 7.03 20.15
C LEU A 38 0.13 8.11 21.21
N THR A 39 -0.98 7.99 21.96
CA THR A 39 -1.31 8.91 23.07
C THR A 39 -0.28 8.92 24.18
N GLU A 40 0.42 7.81 24.38
CA GLU A 40 1.44 7.67 25.42
C GLU A 40 2.75 8.38 25.05
N TYR A 41 2.91 8.81 23.78
CA TYR A 41 4.12 9.43 23.27
C TYR A 41 3.92 10.93 23.01
N SER A 42 4.98 11.71 23.25
CA SER A 42 5.00 13.15 22.96
C SER A 42 6.36 13.59 22.39
N GLY A 43 6.37 14.78 21.79
CA GLY A 43 7.58 15.44 21.28
C GLY A 43 8.41 14.55 20.35
N ARG A 44 9.61 14.16 20.81
CA ARG A 44 10.56 13.37 20.03
C ARG A 44 10.09 11.94 19.74
N GLY A 45 9.45 11.28 20.70
CA GLY A 45 8.98 9.90 20.53
C GLY A 45 7.90 9.83 19.45
N LEU A 46 6.93 10.75 19.53
CA LEU A 46 5.88 10.89 18.53
C LEU A 46 6.45 11.19 17.13
N ALA A 47 7.44 12.08 17.05
CA ALA A 47 8.09 12.43 15.79
C ALA A 47 8.79 11.22 15.13
N LEU A 48 9.41 10.33 15.92
CA LEU A 48 10.05 9.12 15.39
C LEU A 48 9.04 8.13 14.80
N PHE A 49 7.87 7.95 15.41
CA PHE A 49 6.82 7.09 14.85
C PHE A 49 6.28 7.62 13.52
N HIS A 50 6.03 8.93 13.43
CA HIS A 50 5.60 9.56 12.19
C HIS A 50 6.68 9.46 11.10
N LEU A 51 7.94 9.73 11.46
CA LEU A 51 9.06 9.58 10.54
C LEU A 51 9.18 8.14 10.04
N ALA A 52 9.03 7.15 10.92
CA ALA A 52 9.06 5.74 10.55
C ALA A 52 7.93 5.38 9.57
N LYS A 53 6.69 5.87 9.78
CA LYS A 53 5.58 5.69 8.82
C LYS A 53 5.92 6.31 7.45
N VAL A 54 6.46 7.53 7.42
CA VAL A 54 6.83 8.21 6.16
C VAL A 54 7.97 7.50 5.43
N VAL A 55 9.01 7.06 6.14
CA VAL A 55 10.11 6.28 5.55
C VAL A 55 9.58 4.96 4.99
N ALA A 56 8.72 4.25 5.73
CA ALA A 56 8.12 3.00 5.28
C ALA A 56 7.23 3.19 4.03
N LEU A 57 6.54 4.33 3.91
CA LEU A 57 5.81 4.70 2.70
C LEU A 57 6.75 4.84 1.49
N VAL A 58 7.80 5.64 1.61
CA VAL A 58 8.76 5.84 0.50
C VAL A 58 9.43 4.52 0.10
N VAL A 59 9.85 3.71 1.08
CA VAL A 59 10.43 2.38 0.82
C VAL A 59 9.41 1.47 0.15
N GLY A 60 8.15 1.45 0.61
CA GLY A 60 7.10 0.68 -0.02
C GLY A 60 6.85 1.07 -1.48
N LEU A 61 6.79 2.36 -1.78
CA LEU A 61 6.56 2.85 -3.14
C LEU A 61 7.73 2.56 -4.08
N THR A 62 8.97 2.64 -3.58
CA THR A 62 10.15 2.27 -4.37
C THR A 62 10.15 0.77 -4.69
N LEU A 63 9.71 -0.10 -3.77
CA LEU A 63 9.52 -1.53 -4.05
C LEU A 63 8.42 -1.78 -5.09
N VAL A 64 7.27 -1.11 -4.97
CA VAL A 64 6.19 -1.20 -5.97
C VAL A 64 6.69 -0.75 -7.35
N ALA A 65 7.42 0.36 -7.42
CA ALA A 65 8.03 0.84 -8.67
C ALA A 65 9.05 -0.15 -9.25
N ALA A 66 9.89 -0.74 -8.40
CA ALA A 66 10.90 -1.71 -8.83
C ALA A 66 10.26 -2.98 -9.41
N PHE A 67 9.25 -3.54 -8.74
CA PHE A 67 8.64 -4.79 -9.15
C PHE A 67 7.65 -4.66 -10.31
N TYR A 68 6.85 -3.59 -10.35
CA TYR A 68 5.74 -3.48 -11.30
C TYR A 68 5.95 -2.45 -12.42
N LEU A 69 6.80 -1.45 -12.25
CA LEU A 69 7.00 -0.36 -13.22
C LEU A 69 8.31 -0.51 -14.02
N GLY A 70 8.76 -1.75 -14.23
CA GLY A 70 9.90 -2.04 -15.11
C GLY A 70 11.29 -1.82 -14.49
N GLY A 71 11.40 -1.81 -13.16
CA GLY A 71 12.69 -1.77 -12.46
C GLY A 71 13.41 -0.42 -12.52
N VAL A 72 14.71 -0.47 -12.18
CA VAL A 72 15.58 0.72 -12.07
C VAL A 72 16.21 1.02 -13.43
N GLN A 73 15.41 1.52 -14.37
CA GLN A 73 15.85 1.94 -15.72
C GLN A 73 16.57 3.30 -15.71
N GLY A 74 17.41 3.55 -14.69
CA GLY A 74 18.08 4.83 -14.41
C GLY A 74 17.51 5.57 -13.20
N ILE A 75 18.37 6.27 -12.46
CA ILE A 75 18.04 6.89 -11.17
C ILE A 75 16.91 7.93 -11.31
N LEU A 76 16.98 8.78 -12.35
CA LEU A 76 16.03 9.87 -12.54
C LEU A 76 14.63 9.35 -12.86
N VAL A 77 14.54 8.36 -13.75
CA VAL A 77 13.28 7.73 -14.15
C VAL A 77 12.65 6.99 -12.96
N PHE A 78 13.46 6.32 -12.15
CA PHE A 78 13.00 5.61 -10.97
C PHE A 78 12.46 6.55 -9.88
N VAL A 79 13.16 7.66 -9.63
CA VAL A 79 12.69 8.71 -8.71
C VAL A 79 11.38 9.30 -9.22
N LEU A 80 11.27 9.58 -10.52
CA LEU A 80 10.06 10.18 -11.11
C LEU A 80 8.86 9.22 -11.04
N LYS A 81 9.06 7.91 -11.28
CA LYS A 81 8.05 6.86 -11.05
C LYS A 81 7.59 6.83 -9.59
N THR A 82 8.52 6.93 -8.65
CA THR A 82 8.21 6.90 -7.21
C THR A 82 7.42 8.15 -6.79
N ILE A 83 7.81 9.33 -7.27
CA ILE A 83 7.08 10.59 -7.03
C ILE A 83 5.66 10.50 -7.62
N LEU A 84 5.52 9.92 -8.81
CA LEU A 84 4.21 9.72 -9.43
C LEU A 84 3.32 8.79 -8.58
N LEU A 85 3.87 7.66 -8.10
CA LEU A 85 3.14 6.77 -7.19
C LEU A 85 2.77 7.45 -5.87
N LEU A 86 3.66 8.28 -5.33
CA LEU A 86 3.37 9.09 -4.13
C LEU A 86 2.22 10.06 -4.40
N GLY A 87 2.20 10.71 -5.57
CA GLY A 87 1.08 11.55 -6.01
C GLY A 87 -0.24 10.79 -6.14
N VAL A 88 -0.20 9.56 -6.65
CA VAL A 88 -1.39 8.68 -6.71
C VAL A 88 -1.88 8.35 -5.30
N VAL A 89 -1.00 7.91 -4.40
CA VAL A 89 -1.38 7.57 -3.01
C VAL A 89 -1.88 8.80 -2.25
N ALA A 90 -1.28 9.97 -2.46
CA ALA A 90 -1.76 11.23 -1.90
C ALA A 90 -3.13 11.63 -2.47
N GLY A 91 -3.35 11.44 -3.78
CA GLY A 91 -4.64 11.66 -4.42
C GLY A 91 -5.72 10.72 -3.89
N LEU A 92 -5.41 9.43 -3.71
CA LEU A 92 -6.34 8.46 -3.13
C LEU A 92 -6.71 8.83 -1.68
N GLN A 93 -5.74 9.27 -0.87
CA GLN A 93 -6.02 9.77 0.48
C GLN A 93 -6.94 10.99 0.49
N ALA A 94 -6.77 11.91 -0.48
CA ALA A 94 -7.59 13.12 -0.57
C ALA A 94 -9.00 12.86 -1.11
N LEU A 95 -9.16 11.86 -1.98
CA LEU A 95 -10.42 11.58 -2.69
C LEU A 95 -11.30 10.55 -1.98
N LEU A 96 -10.71 9.61 -1.23
CA LEU A 96 -11.45 8.51 -0.61
C LEU A 96 -11.88 8.86 0.81
N ALA A 97 -13.14 8.55 1.11
CA ALA A 97 -13.64 8.60 2.47
C ALA A 97 -13.08 7.44 3.30
N ARG A 98 -12.88 7.73 4.59
CA ARG A 98 -12.42 6.77 5.58
C ARG A 98 -13.33 5.53 5.66
N LEU A 99 -12.72 4.34 5.72
CA LEU A 99 -13.41 3.06 5.86
C LEU A 99 -13.38 2.57 7.31
N ARG A 100 -14.49 1.99 7.76
CA ARG A 100 -14.57 1.34 9.08
C ARG A 100 -13.78 0.03 9.08
N ILE A 101 -13.26 -0.37 10.25
CA ILE A 101 -12.51 -1.63 10.44
C ILE A 101 -13.22 -2.83 9.78
N ASP A 102 -14.53 -2.98 10.04
CA ASP A 102 -15.32 -4.10 9.52
C ASP A 102 -15.32 -4.14 7.97
N GLN A 103 -15.36 -2.98 7.33
CA GLN A 103 -15.34 -2.84 5.87
C GLN A 103 -13.94 -3.10 5.30
N THR A 104 -12.91 -2.60 5.97
CA THR A 104 -11.50 -2.82 5.58
C THR A 104 -11.14 -4.29 5.66
N VAL A 105 -11.43 -4.96 6.79
CA VAL A 105 -11.17 -6.39 6.97
C VAL A 105 -12.00 -7.21 5.98
N GLY A 106 -13.28 -6.86 5.80
CA GLY A 106 -14.16 -7.50 4.82
C GLY A 106 -13.64 -7.39 3.38
N LEU A 107 -13.14 -6.22 2.97
CA LEU A 107 -12.55 -5.98 1.65
C LEU A 107 -11.36 -6.91 1.40
N TRP A 108 -10.44 -7.00 2.36
CA TRP A 108 -9.24 -7.83 2.23
C TRP A 108 -9.57 -9.33 2.17
N TRP A 109 -10.45 -9.82 3.03
CA TRP A 109 -10.80 -11.24 3.04
C TRP A 109 -11.68 -11.66 1.86
N ARG A 110 -12.63 -10.82 1.44
CA ARG A 110 -13.54 -11.17 0.35
C ARG A 110 -12.95 -10.92 -1.03
N TYR A 111 -12.18 -9.86 -1.20
CA TYR A 111 -11.67 -9.47 -2.52
C TYR A 111 -10.16 -9.54 -2.60
N GLY A 112 -9.45 -8.94 -1.64
CA GLY A 112 -7.98 -8.86 -1.68
C GLY A 112 -7.30 -10.23 -1.80
N VAL A 113 -7.60 -11.13 -0.87
CA VAL A 113 -7.02 -12.49 -0.82
C VAL A 113 -7.44 -13.32 -2.04
N ILE A 114 -8.72 -13.29 -2.40
CA ILE A 114 -9.24 -14.07 -3.54
C ILE A 114 -8.57 -13.61 -4.84
N LEU A 115 -8.50 -12.31 -5.10
CA LEU A 115 -7.86 -11.77 -6.30
C LEU A 115 -6.35 -12.06 -6.32
N ALA A 116 -5.66 -11.98 -5.18
CA ALA A 116 -4.25 -12.31 -5.08
C ALA A 116 -3.99 -13.80 -5.43
N LEU A 117 -4.80 -14.70 -4.87
CA LEU A 117 -4.69 -16.14 -5.14
C LEU A 117 -5.03 -16.47 -6.59
N LEU A 118 -6.07 -15.87 -7.15
CA LEU A 118 -6.42 -16.05 -8.57
C LEU A 118 -5.28 -15.59 -9.49
N GLN A 119 -4.73 -14.40 -9.25
CA GLN A 119 -3.60 -13.88 -10.03
C GLN A 119 -2.39 -14.83 -9.93
N TRP A 120 -2.11 -15.36 -8.74
CA TRP A 120 -1.02 -16.31 -8.52
C TRP A 120 -1.22 -17.63 -9.25
N LEU A 121 -2.43 -18.20 -9.22
CA LEU A 121 -2.76 -19.42 -9.96
C LEU A 121 -2.63 -19.24 -11.47
N VAL A 122 -3.02 -18.08 -12.00
CA VAL A 122 -2.84 -17.74 -13.43
C VAL A 122 -1.36 -17.73 -13.82
N ILE A 123 -0.48 -17.21 -12.96
CA ILE A 123 0.96 -17.19 -13.21
C ILE A 123 1.52 -18.61 -13.26
N ILE A 124 1.17 -19.45 -12.28
CA ILE A 124 1.63 -20.85 -12.25
C ILE A 124 1.12 -21.63 -13.46
N GLY A 125 -0.17 -21.49 -13.78
CA GLY A 125 -0.76 -22.16 -14.94
C GLY A 125 -0.09 -21.74 -16.25
N TRP A 126 0.25 -20.46 -16.39
CA TRP A 126 1.00 -19.97 -17.55
C TRP A 126 2.40 -20.58 -17.63
N GLU A 127 3.14 -20.59 -16.52
CA GLU A 127 4.49 -21.19 -16.47
C GLU A 127 4.47 -22.66 -16.88
N VAL A 128 3.50 -23.44 -16.40
CA VAL A 128 3.33 -24.87 -16.75
C VAL A 128 3.02 -25.07 -18.24
N VAL A 129 2.28 -24.16 -18.88
CA VAL A 129 1.92 -24.27 -20.32
C VAL A 129 3.06 -23.84 -21.23
N THR A 130 3.92 -22.93 -20.78
CA THR A 130 5.07 -22.44 -21.57
C THR A 130 6.37 -23.22 -21.34
N ALA A 131 6.40 -24.13 -20.36
CA ALA A 131 7.52 -25.05 -20.09
C ALA A 131 7.38 -26.33 -20.93
#